data_AF-A0A1R4I545-F1
#
_entry.id   AF-A0A1R4I545-F1
#
_cell.length_a   1.000
_cell.length_b   1.000
_cell.length_c   1.000
_cell.angle_alpha   90.00
_cell.angle_beta   90.00
_cell.angle_gamma   90.00
#
_symmetry.space_group_name_H-M   'P 1'
#
loop_
_entity.id
_entity.type
_entity.pdbx_description
1 polymer ?
#
loop_
_entity_poly.entity_id
_entity_poly.type
_entity_poly.pdbx_seq_one_letter_code
_entity_poly.pdbx_strand_id
1 'polypeptide(L)'
;MAGNINDEPIDVVLMVEPGNVWTLNGVEQPQVEGCIDVDLAFSPATNLLPIRRCDMAIGDSEQAVAAWLTFPELTLEKLPQRYTRQSESIFHYSSSGGAFETELTVKSSGFVSNYPLLWREERVE
;
A
#
# COMPACT_ATOMS: atom_id res chain seq x y z
N MET A 1 15.36 2.65 -4.94
CA MET A 1 14.70 2.52 -6.25
C MET A 1 15.15 3.69 -7.06
N ALA A 2 15.82 3.44 -8.19
CA ALA A 2 16.20 4.49 -9.13
C ALA A 2 15.28 4.43 -10.35
N GLY A 3 14.99 5.59 -10.92
CA GLY A 3 14.10 5.72 -12.08
C GLY A 3 14.07 7.16 -12.57
N ASN A 4 13.09 7.50 -13.40
CA ASN A 4 12.88 8.87 -13.86
C ASN A 4 11.42 9.29 -13.64
N ILE A 5 11.20 10.56 -13.29
CA ILE A 5 9.89 11.22 -13.33
C ILE A 5 9.99 12.35 -14.37
N ASN A 6 9.18 12.30 -15.43
CA ASN A 6 9.25 13.28 -16.54
C ASN A 6 10.69 13.48 -17.08
N ASP A 7 11.41 12.36 -17.29
CA ASP A 7 12.83 12.31 -17.68
C ASP A 7 13.84 12.86 -16.66
N GLU A 8 13.40 13.35 -15.50
CA GLU A 8 14.30 13.72 -14.41
C GLU A 8 14.67 12.49 -13.57
N PRO A 9 15.97 12.21 -13.36
CA PRO A 9 16.40 11.05 -12.59
C PRO A 9 16.05 11.22 -11.12
N ILE A 10 15.53 10.14 -10.53
CA ILE A 10 15.25 10.02 -9.11
C ILE A 10 15.97 8.82 -8.52
N ASP A 11 16.36 8.93 -7.25
CA ASP A 11 16.74 7.79 -6.42
C ASP A 11 16.04 7.93 -5.06
N VAL A 12 15.32 6.88 -4.69
CA VAL A 12 14.53 6.79 -3.47
C VAL A 12 14.98 5.58 -2.66
N VAL A 13 15.54 5.84 -1.48
CA VAL A 13 15.90 4.83 -0.48
C VAL A 13 14.94 4.98 0.69
N LEU A 14 14.09 3.98 0.87
CA LEU A 14 13.18 3.87 2.01
C LEU A 14 13.69 2.77 2.93
N MET A 15 13.92 3.10 4.20
CA MET A 15 14.41 2.16 5.21
C MET A 15 13.56 2.23 6.47
N VAL A 16 13.47 1.10 7.18
CA VAL A 16 12.96 1.04 8.55
C VAL A 16 14.13 0.60 9.43
N GLU A 17 14.66 1.53 10.20
CA GLU A 17 15.77 1.32 11.12
C GLU A 17 15.28 0.65 12.43
N PRO A 18 16.18 0.08 13.26
CA PRO A 18 15.81 -0.47 14.57
C PRO A 18 14.98 0.51 15.41
N GLY A 19 13.94 -0.01 16.06
CA GLY A 19 12.97 0.83 16.78
C GLY A 19 11.81 1.36 15.92
N ASN A 20 11.65 0.86 14.69
CA ASN A 20 10.59 1.23 13.76
C ASN A 20 10.68 2.70 13.28
N VAL A 21 11.91 3.18 13.10
CA VAL A 21 12.20 4.53 12.62
C VAL A 21 12.27 4.51 11.10
N TRP A 22 11.30 5.15 10.45
CA TRP A 22 11.27 5.29 9.00
C TRP A 22 12.25 6.36 8.54
N THR A 23 13.04 6.08 7.51
CA THR A 23 13.89 7.07 6.84
C THR A 23 13.64 7.07 5.34
N LEU A 24 13.65 8.27 4.75
CA LEU A 24 13.57 8.51 3.31
C LEU A 24 14.84 9.24 2.89
N ASN A 25 15.64 8.62 2.02
CA ASN A 25 16.94 9.13 1.58
C ASN A 25 17.87 9.51 2.75
N GLY A 26 17.84 8.70 3.81
CA GLY A 26 18.63 8.91 5.02
C GLY A 26 18.07 9.97 5.99
N VAL A 27 16.93 10.57 5.68
CA VAL A 27 16.26 11.56 6.56
C VAL A 27 15.10 10.89 7.29
N GLU A 28 15.09 10.98 8.62
CA GLU A 28 14.00 10.45 9.46
C GLU A 28 12.62 11.06 9.11
N GLN A 29 11.58 10.23 9.20
CA GLN A 29 10.21 10.56 8.84
C GLN A 29 9.27 10.34 10.03
N PRO A 30 9.33 11.17 11.08
CA PRO A 30 8.55 10.99 12.31
C PRO A 30 7.03 11.04 12.08
N GLN A 31 6.58 11.71 11.01
CA GLN A 31 5.16 11.80 10.68
C GLN A 31 4.52 10.43 10.37
N VAL A 32 5.30 9.42 9.95
CA VAL A 32 4.83 8.04 9.73
C VAL A 32 5.21 7.08 10.86
N GLU A 33 5.59 7.60 12.03
CA GLU A 33 5.87 6.77 13.20
C GLU A 33 4.69 5.85 13.55
N GLY A 34 5.00 4.58 13.83
CA GLY A 34 4.00 3.56 14.16
C GLY A 34 3.35 2.88 12.95
N CYS A 35 3.62 3.35 11.73
CA CYS A 35 3.29 2.58 10.53
C CYS A 35 4.10 1.29 10.49
N ILE A 36 3.43 0.21 10.11
CA ILE A 36 4.01 -1.14 9.99
C ILE A 36 4.28 -1.46 8.51
N ASP A 37 3.32 -1.13 7.65
CA ASP A 37 3.35 -1.46 6.23
C ASP A 37 3.74 -0.21 5.42
N VAL A 38 4.43 -0.39 4.29
CA VAL A 38 4.62 0.64 3.26
C VAL A 38 3.45 0.58 2.27
N ASP A 39 3.03 1.72 1.76
CA ASP A 39 2.13 1.82 0.59
C ASP A 39 2.80 2.64 -0.50
N LEU A 40 2.81 2.15 -1.74
CA LEU A 40 3.36 2.88 -2.88
C LEU A 40 2.19 3.38 -3.75
N ALA A 41 2.01 4.69 -3.86
CA ALA A 41 0.88 5.30 -4.60
C ALA A 41 0.73 4.79 -6.05
N PHE A 42 1.82 4.34 -6.66
CA PHE A 42 1.90 3.88 -8.04
C PHE A 42 1.81 2.35 -8.20
N SER A 43 1.56 1.58 -7.13
CA SER A 43 1.50 0.11 -7.21
C SER A 43 0.48 -0.50 -6.25
N PRO A 44 -0.36 -1.44 -6.71
CA PRO A 44 -1.25 -2.19 -5.81
C PRO A 44 -0.51 -3.31 -5.06
N ALA A 45 0.78 -3.54 -5.34
CA ALA A 45 1.52 -4.66 -4.78
C ALA A 45 1.61 -4.59 -3.25
N THR A 46 1.62 -3.39 -2.68
CA THR A 46 1.72 -3.17 -1.24
C THR A 46 0.45 -3.50 -0.47
N ASN A 47 -0.72 -3.59 -1.12
CA ASN A 47 -1.94 -4.07 -0.47
C ASN A 47 -1.78 -5.52 0.03
N LEU A 48 -0.84 -6.29 -0.53
CA LEU A 48 -0.46 -7.62 -0.06
C LEU A 48 -0.10 -7.64 1.43
N LEU A 49 0.60 -6.60 1.92
CA LEU A 49 1.19 -6.56 3.25
C LEU A 49 0.10 -6.65 4.35
N PRO A 50 -0.88 -5.72 4.42
CA PRO A 50 -1.94 -5.82 5.41
C PRO A 50 -2.85 -7.04 5.19
N ILE A 51 -3.11 -7.43 3.93
CA ILE A 51 -3.95 -8.61 3.61
C ILE A 51 -3.36 -9.87 4.23
N ARG A 52 -2.05 -10.09 4.12
CA ARG A 52 -1.40 -11.27 4.70
C ARG A 52 -1.15 -11.14 6.19
N ARG A 53 -0.73 -9.97 6.67
CA ARG A 53 -0.39 -9.74 8.08
C ARG A 53 -1.61 -9.89 8.99
N CYS A 54 -2.78 -9.45 8.54
CA CYS A 54 -3.99 -9.47 9.35
C CYS A 54 -4.76 -10.80 9.28
N ASP A 55 -4.50 -11.66 8.29
CA ASP A 55 -5.10 -13.01 8.14
C ASP A 55 -6.61 -13.08 8.43
N MET A 56 -7.36 -12.14 7.86
CA MET A 56 -8.79 -11.96 8.12
C MET A 56 -9.62 -13.19 7.68
N ALA A 57 -10.60 -13.59 8.49
CA ALA A 57 -11.64 -14.51 8.04
C ALA A 57 -12.62 -13.79 7.10
N ILE A 58 -13.40 -14.55 6.31
CA ILE A 58 -14.45 -13.98 5.47
C ILE A 58 -15.52 -13.35 6.39
N GLY A 59 -15.86 -12.09 6.12
CA GLY A 59 -16.75 -11.25 6.91
C GLY A 59 -16.01 -10.28 7.85
N ASP A 60 -14.74 -10.54 8.16
CA ASP A 60 -13.97 -9.72 9.08
C ASP A 60 -13.43 -8.45 8.41
N SER A 61 -13.12 -7.46 9.25
CA SER A 61 -12.54 -6.19 8.84
C SER A 61 -11.41 -5.77 9.75
N GLU A 62 -10.34 -5.26 9.17
CA GLU A 62 -9.18 -4.78 9.91
C GLU A 62 -8.76 -3.38 9.47
N GLN A 63 -8.24 -2.63 10.45
CA GLN A 63 -7.62 -1.33 10.19
C GLN A 63 -6.11 -1.51 10.00
N ALA A 64 -5.56 -0.78 9.04
CA ALA A 64 -4.12 -0.69 8.83
C ALA A 64 -3.75 0.79 8.66
N VAL A 65 -2.55 1.15 9.08
CA VAL A 65 -1.99 2.48 8.81
C VAL A 65 -0.66 2.29 8.12
N ALA A 66 -0.57 2.72 6.87
CA ALA A 66 0.62 2.58 6.05
C ALA A 66 1.45 3.86 6.02
N ALA A 67 2.77 3.70 5.90
CA ALA A 67 3.67 4.76 5.47
C ALA A 67 3.53 4.87 3.95
N TRP A 68 2.69 5.80 3.50
CA TRP A 68 2.34 5.96 2.10
C TRP A 68 3.34 6.88 1.41
N LEU A 69 4.08 6.33 0.45
CA LEU A 69 4.92 7.09 -0.45
C LEU A 69 4.04 7.65 -1.57
N THR A 70 3.82 8.96 -1.51
CA THR A 70 3.05 9.70 -2.51
C THR A 70 3.78 9.74 -3.85
N PHE A 71 3.02 9.98 -4.91
CA PHE A 71 3.56 10.14 -6.24
C PHE A 71 2.75 11.19 -7.00
N PRO A 72 3.41 12.11 -7.74
CA PRO A 72 4.85 12.16 -8.03
C PRO A 72 5.73 12.85 -6.97
N GLU A 73 5.16 13.32 -5.85
CA GLU A 73 5.88 14.16 -4.87
C GLU A 73 6.94 13.41 -4.05
N LEU A 74 6.84 12.08 -3.95
CA LEU A 74 7.77 11.21 -3.23
C LEU A 74 7.94 11.60 -1.75
N THR A 75 6.85 11.99 -1.10
CA THR A 75 6.78 12.25 0.35
C THR A 75 6.17 11.06 1.09
N LEU A 76 6.54 10.87 2.36
CA LEU A 76 5.88 9.89 3.23
C LEU A 76 4.77 10.53 4.06
N GLU A 77 3.58 9.94 3.99
CA GLU A 77 2.40 10.35 4.75
C GLU A 77 1.73 9.16 5.43
N LYS A 78 0.98 9.40 6.51
CA LYS A 78 0.15 8.36 7.12
C LYS A 78 -1.09 8.15 6.28
N LEU A 79 -1.34 6.92 5.87
CA LEU A 79 -2.57 6.55 5.19
C LEU A 79 -3.35 5.55 6.05
N PRO A 80 -4.42 6.00 6.75
CA PRO A 80 -5.38 5.12 7.37
C PRO A 80 -6.15 4.35 6.30
N GLN A 81 -6.17 3.03 6.45
CA GLN A 81 -6.79 2.08 5.55
C GLN A 81 -7.71 1.13 6.33
N ARG A 82 -8.73 0.62 5.65
CA ARG A 82 -9.57 -0.47 6.13
C ARG A 82 -9.71 -1.52 5.03
N TYR A 83 -9.56 -2.77 5.42
CA TYR A 83 -9.83 -3.92 4.56
C TYR A 83 -10.95 -4.74 5.17
N THR A 84 -11.92 -5.14 4.37
CA THR A 84 -12.96 -6.09 4.74
C THR A 84 -12.92 -7.26 3.78
N ARG A 85 -12.71 -8.48 4.28
CA ARG A 85 -12.66 -9.68 3.44
C ARG A 85 -14.09 -10.14 3.13
N GLN A 86 -14.57 -9.89 1.91
CA GLN A 86 -15.94 -10.23 1.52
C GLN A 86 -16.08 -11.66 1.01
N SER A 87 -15.02 -12.21 0.42
CA SER A 87 -15.00 -13.60 -0.06
C SER A 87 -13.57 -14.15 -0.08
N GLU A 88 -13.36 -15.31 -0.71
CA GLU A 88 -12.03 -15.89 -0.88
C GLU A 88 -11.07 -14.95 -1.63
N SER A 89 -11.58 -14.18 -2.59
CA SER A 89 -10.78 -13.36 -3.51
C SER A 89 -11.19 -11.88 -3.56
N ILE A 90 -12.19 -11.46 -2.80
CA ILE A 90 -12.68 -10.06 -2.83
C ILE A 90 -12.47 -9.40 -1.48
N PHE A 91 -11.84 -8.23 -1.52
CA PHE A 91 -11.67 -7.36 -0.38
C PHE A 91 -12.27 -5.99 -0.68
N HIS A 92 -13.16 -5.51 0.17
CA HIS A 92 -13.52 -4.10 0.17
C HIS A 92 -12.39 -3.31 0.84
N TYR A 93 -11.88 -2.32 0.14
CA TYR A 93 -10.81 -1.44 0.60
C TYR A 93 -11.36 -0.03 0.73
N SER A 94 -11.03 0.64 1.82
CA SER A 94 -11.22 2.08 1.95
C SER A 94 -10.01 2.77 2.57
N SER A 95 -9.82 4.04 2.21
CA SER A 95 -8.75 4.87 2.76
C SER A 95 -9.21 6.30 3.03
N SER A 96 -8.38 7.05 3.77
CA SER A 96 -8.64 8.47 4.07
C SER A 96 -10.01 8.72 4.70
N GLY A 97 -10.43 7.81 5.60
CA GLY A 97 -11.72 7.90 6.28
C GLY A 97 -12.94 7.65 5.38
N GLY A 98 -12.78 6.88 4.30
CA GLY A 98 -13.87 6.56 3.35
C GLY A 98 -14.00 7.56 2.19
N ALA A 99 -13.06 8.50 2.05
CA ALA A 99 -13.02 9.39 0.89
C ALA A 99 -12.70 8.63 -0.42
N PHE A 100 -12.06 7.46 -0.29
CA PHE A 100 -11.83 6.54 -1.38
C PHE A 100 -12.21 5.13 -0.94
N GLU A 101 -13.01 4.44 -1.77
CA GLU A 101 -13.44 3.06 -1.55
C GLU A 101 -13.46 2.27 -2.86
N THR A 102 -13.13 0.98 -2.81
CA THR A 102 -13.21 0.09 -3.97
C THR A 102 -13.23 -1.39 -3.57
N GLU A 103 -13.50 -2.26 -4.53
CA GLU A 103 -13.35 -3.72 -4.37
C GLU A 103 -12.07 -4.21 -5.07
N LEU A 104 -11.15 -4.76 -4.28
CA LEU A 104 -9.94 -5.40 -4.76
C LEU A 104 -10.23 -6.85 -5.08
N THR A 105 -9.85 -7.29 -6.28
CA THR A 105 -9.72 -8.71 -6.58
C THR A 105 -8.31 -9.17 -6.24
N VAL A 106 -8.21 -10.19 -5.40
CA VAL A 106 -6.96 -10.67 -4.81
C VAL A 106 -6.80 -12.15 -5.14
N LYS A 107 -5.62 -12.52 -5.64
CA LYS A 107 -5.26 -13.92 -5.92
C LYS A 107 -5.02 -14.68 -4.61
N SER A 108 -5.00 -16.01 -4.67
CA SER A 108 -4.61 -16.85 -3.52
C SER A 108 -3.19 -16.55 -3.01
N SER A 109 -2.33 -15.98 -3.84
CA SER A 109 -1.02 -15.45 -3.44
C SER A 109 -1.11 -14.19 -2.56
N GLY A 110 -2.27 -13.56 -2.43
CA GLY A 110 -2.47 -12.29 -1.74
C GLY A 110 -2.19 -11.05 -2.58
N PHE A 111 -1.72 -11.21 -3.83
CA PHE A 111 -1.50 -10.08 -4.73
C PHE A 111 -2.81 -9.65 -5.36
N VAL A 112 -3.01 -8.33 -5.44
CA VAL A 112 -4.15 -7.73 -6.16
C VAL A 112 -3.99 -7.98 -7.66
N SER A 113 -4.98 -8.63 -8.28
CA SER A 113 -5.06 -8.83 -9.73
C SER A 113 -5.89 -7.76 -10.43
N ASN A 114 -6.86 -7.17 -9.73
CA ASN A 114 -7.67 -6.07 -10.26
C ASN A 114 -7.96 -5.05 -9.16
N TYR A 115 -7.59 -3.80 -9.44
CA TYR A 115 -7.87 -2.62 -8.66
C TYR A 115 -8.65 -1.67 -9.57
N PRO A 116 -9.99 -1.61 -9.46
CA PRO A 116 -10.84 -0.90 -10.42
C PRO A 116 -10.33 0.51 -10.74
N LEU A 117 -10.28 0.85 -12.04
CA LEU A 117 -9.81 2.12 -12.61
C LEU A 117 -8.31 2.44 -12.45
N LEU A 118 -7.59 1.75 -11.55
CA LEU A 118 -6.18 2.04 -11.25
C LEU A 118 -5.23 0.98 -11.80
N TRP A 119 -5.60 -0.29 -11.71
CA TRP A 119 -4.72 -1.40 -12.08
C TRP A 119 -5.47 -2.64 -12.52
N ARG A 120 -4.88 -3.36 -13.47
CA ARG A 120 -5.23 -4.74 -13.78
C ARG A 120 -3.96 -5.48 -14.14
N GLU A 121 -3.79 -6.68 -13.61
CA GLU A 121 -2.69 -7.53 -14.02
C GLU A 121 -2.77 -7.84 -15.52
N GLU A 122 -1.62 -7.84 -16.19
CA GLU A 122 -1.54 -8.27 -17.57
C GLU A 122 -1.85 -9.78 -17.64
N ARG A 123 -2.71 -10.16 -18.59
CA ARG A 123 -2.94 -11.56 -18.92
C ARG A 123 -1.99 -11.92 -20.05
N VAL A 124 -1.11 -12.88 -19.80
CA VAL A 124 -0.32 -13.50 -20.87
C VAL A 124 -1.23 -14.52 -21.56
N GLU A 125 -1.48 -14.33 -22.85
CA GLU A 125 -2.16 -15.31 -23.71
C GLU A 125 -1.26 -16.48 -24.08
#